data_AF-A0A536J7Z1-F1
#
_entry.id   AF-A0A536J7Z1-F1
#
_cell.length_a   1.000
_cell.length_b   1.000
_cell.length_c   1.000
_cell.angle_alpha   90.00
_cell.angle_beta   90.00
_cell.angle_gamma   90.00
#
_symmetry.space_group_name_H-M   'P 1'
#
loop_
_entity.id
_entity.type
_entity.pdbx_description
1 polymer ?
#
loop_
_entity_poly.entity_id
_entity_poly.type
_entity_poly.pdbx_seq_one_letter_code
_entity_poly.pdbx_strand_id
1 'polypeptide(L)' 'QLANQYQVWISEAEPDKRDAFRDELQCPPNRILGVLDHLQNRWGGIEGYLEAAGMTPENIDRIGAKLA' A
#
# COMPACT_ATOMS: atom_id res chain seq x y z
N GLN A 1 9.41 -11.32 -12.75
CA GLN A 1 8.96 -10.22 -11.87
C GLN A 1 7.44 -10.30 -11.76
N LEU A 2 6.86 -10.20 -10.56
CA LEU A 2 5.40 -10.38 -10.34
C LEU A 2 4.54 -9.45 -11.22
N ALA A 3 4.99 -8.22 -11.48
CA ALA A 3 4.30 -7.28 -12.36
C ALA A 3 4.06 -7.83 -13.78
N ASN A 4 5.01 -8.56 -14.36
CA ASN A 4 4.86 -9.17 -15.68
C ASN A 4 3.89 -10.36 -15.65
N GLN A 5 3.86 -11.09 -14.52
CA GLN A 5 2.95 -12.22 -14.34
C GLN A 5 1.48 -11.75 -14.23
N TYR A 6 1.24 -10.59 -13.62
CA TYR A 6 -0.10 -10.01 -13.53
C TYR A 6 -0.66 -9.61 -14.90
N GLN A 7 0.19 -9.09 -15.80
CA GLN A 7 -0.22 -8.77 -17.16
C GLN A 7 -0.67 -10.03 -17.92
N VAL A 8 0.06 -11.14 -17.76
CA VAL A 8 -0.32 -12.43 -18.33
C VAL A 8 -1.68 -12.89 -17.80
N TRP A 9 -1.87 -12.90 -16.48
CA TRP A 9 -3.13 -13.34 -15.87
C TRP A 9 -4.32 -12.45 -16.26
N ILE A 10 -4.14 -11.13 -16.37
CA ILE A 10 -5.19 -10.21 -16.85
C ILE A 10 -5.53 -10.52 -18.32
N SER A 11 -4.54 -10.87 -19.15
CA SER A 11 -4.75 -11.18 -20.57
C SER A 11 -5.46 -12.52 -20.81
N GLU A 12 -5.15 -13.51 -19.97
CA GLU A 12 -5.72 -14.86 -20.02
C GLU A 12 -7.11 -14.96 -19.36
N ALA A 13 -7.50 -13.97 -18.54
CA ALA A 13 -8.83 -13.94 -17.93
C ALA A 13 -9.94 -13.80 -18.99
N GLU A 14 -11.10 -14.38 -18.68
CA GLU A 14 -12.34 -14.22 -19.44
C GLU A 14 -12.65 -12.72 -19.65
N PRO A 15 -13.11 -12.29 -20.83
CA PRO A 15 -13.25 -10.87 -21.17
C PRO A 15 -14.04 -10.04 -20.15
N ASP A 16 -15.08 -10.63 -19.56
CA ASP A 16 -15.96 -10.02 -18.55
C ASP A 16 -15.29 -9.89 -17.16
N LYS A 17 -14.20 -10.63 -16.91
CA LYS A 17 -13.47 -10.63 -15.64
C LYS A 17 -12.17 -9.80 -15.67
N ARG A 18 -11.73 -9.38 -16.86
CA ARG A 18 -10.45 -8.67 -17.02
C ARG A 18 -10.37 -7.37 -16.22
N ASP A 19 -11.47 -6.64 -16.12
CA ASP A 19 -11.50 -5.38 -15.36
C ASP A 19 -11.39 -5.64 -13.85
N ALA A 20 -12.10 -6.65 -13.33
CA ALA A 20 -11.96 -7.07 -11.93
C ALA A 20 -10.53 -7.56 -11.62
N PHE A 21 -9.91 -8.32 -12.53
CA PHE A 21 -8.52 -8.75 -12.39
C PHE A 21 -7.54 -7.57 -12.45
N ARG A 22 -7.82 -6.56 -13.28
CA ARG A 22 -7.02 -5.33 -13.33
C ARG A 22 -7.08 -4.60 -12.00
N ASP A 23 -8.28 -4.47 -11.42
CA ASP A 23 -8.46 -3.85 -10.13
C ASP A 23 -7.78 -4.67 -9.02
N GLU A 24 -7.90 -5.99 -9.00
CA GLU A 24 -7.30 -6.79 -7.93
C GLU A 24 -5.76 -6.82 -8.00
N LEU A 25 -5.20 -7.03 -9.19
CA LEU A 25 -3.78 -7.34 -9.36
C LEU A 25 -2.89 -6.10 -9.56
N GLN A 26 -3.45 -4.96 -9.98
CA GLN A 26 -2.63 -3.76 -10.14
C GLN A 26 -2.38 -3.06 -8.80
N CYS A 27 -1.16 -2.53 -8.65
CA CYS A 27 -0.79 -1.59 -7.60
C CYS A 27 -0.56 -0.20 -8.19
N PRO A 28 -1.60 0.50 -8.66
CA PRO A 28 -1.43 1.84 -9.22
C PRO A 28 -1.00 2.83 -8.14
N PRO A 29 -0.14 3.82 -8.46
CA PRO A 29 0.41 4.75 -7.47
C PRO A 29 -0.65 5.52 -6.67
N ASN A 30 -1.81 5.80 -7.26
CA ASN A 30 -2.89 6.52 -6.58
C ASN A 30 -3.49 5.75 -5.39
N ARG A 31 -3.36 4.41 -5.31
CA ARG A 31 -3.87 3.64 -4.17
C ARG A 31 -3.18 4.00 -2.85
N ILE A 32 -1.86 4.24 -2.89
CA ILE A 32 -1.14 4.61 -1.66
C ILE A 32 -1.61 5.98 -1.15
N LEU A 33 -2.05 6.88 -2.03
CA LEU A 33 -2.54 8.19 -1.63
C LEU A 33 -3.81 8.10 -0.78
N GLY A 34 -4.74 7.22 -1.14
CA GLY A 34 -5.96 6.99 -0.33
C GLY A 34 -5.65 6.38 1.04
N VAL A 35 -4.66 5.49 1.12
CA VAL A 35 -4.18 4.95 2.40
C VAL A 35 -3.56 6.07 3.25
N LEU A 36 -2.68 6.88 2.68
CA LEU A 36 -2.02 7.98 3.38
C LEU A 36 -3.04 9.01 3.88
N ASP A 37 -4.04 9.36 3.08
CA ASP A 37 -5.14 10.24 3.50
C ASP A 37 -5.95 9.63 4.65
N HIS A 38 -6.28 8.34 4.59
CA HIS A 38 -6.96 7.66 5.70
C HIS A 38 -6.14 7.68 6.99
N LEU A 39 -4.83 7.42 6.90
CA LEU A 39 -3.92 7.49 8.05
C LEU A 39 -3.85 8.90 8.63
N GLN A 40 -3.75 9.91 7.76
CA GLN A 40 -3.74 11.32 8.15
C GLN A 40 -5.01 11.71 8.90
N ASN A 41 -6.18 11.37 8.36
CA ASN A 41 -7.47 11.78 8.91
C ASN A 41 -7.80 11.11 10.24
N ARG A 42 -7.34 9.86 10.45
CA ARG A 42 -7.70 9.09 11.65
C ARG A 42 -6.64 9.12 12.76
N TRP A 43 -5.37 9.22 12.42
CA TRP A 43 -4.27 9.18 13.40
C TRP A 43 -3.32 10.38 13.32
N GLY A 44 -3.60 11.37 12.47
CA GLY A 44 -2.75 12.54 12.32
C GLY A 44 -1.50 12.31 11.47
N GLY A 45 -1.33 11.12 10.90
CA GLY A 45 -0.23 10.75 10.02
C GLY A 45 0.29 9.34 10.26
N ILE A 46 1.40 9.00 9.61
CA ILE A 46 2.03 7.69 9.71
C ILE A 46 2.56 7.43 11.13
N GLU A 47 3.23 8.42 11.73
CA GLU A 47 3.80 8.31 13.08
C GLU A 47 2.72 7.99 14.12
N GLY A 48 1.63 8.76 14.15
CA GLY A 48 0.51 8.51 15.05
C GLY A 48 -0.18 7.15 14.81
N TYR A 49 -0.20 6.66 13.57
CA TYR A 49 -0.67 5.30 13.29
C TYR A 49 0.25 4.22 13.87
N LEU A 50 1.57 4.38 13.73
CA LEU A 50 2.55 3.44 14.28
C LEU A 50 2.52 3.42 15.81
N GLU A 51 2.38 4.59 16.44
CA GLU A 51 2.19 4.68 17.89
C GLU A 51 0.91 3.98 18.35
N ALA A 52 -0.21 4.20 17.65
CA ALA A 52 -1.47 3.51 17.94
C ALA A 52 -1.39 1.99 17.74
N ALA A 53 -0.49 1.51 16.88
CA ALA A 53 -0.19 0.10 16.68
C ALA A 53 0.77 -0.49 17.75
N GLY A 54 1.20 0.33 18.72
CA GLY A 54 2.05 -0.08 19.84
C GLY A 54 3.55 0.15 19.64
N MET A 55 3.95 0.89 18.60
CA MET A 55 5.34 1.33 18.48
C MET A 55 5.61 2.47 19.46
N THR A 56 6.76 2.45 20.12
CA THR A 56 7.19 3.60 20.92
C THR A 56 7.89 4.62 20.02
N PRO A 57 7.86 5.93 20.35
CA PRO A 57 8.56 6.96 19.58
C PRO A 57 10.05 6.63 19.38
N GLU A 58 10.72 6.09 20.41
CA GLU A 58 12.14 5.75 20.33
C GLU A 58 12.42 4.63 19.31
N ASN A 59 11.47 3.70 19.13
CA ASN A 59 11.58 2.66 18.11
C ASN A 59 11.38 3.22 16.70
N ILE A 60 10.48 4.19 16.53
CA ILE A 60 10.25 4.88 15.25
C ILE A 60 11.51 5.65 14.86
N ASP A 61 12.05 6.48 15.76
CA ASP A 61 13.28 7.24 15.55
C ASP A 61 14.46 6.35 15.17
N ARG A 62 14.64 5.25 15.92
CA ARG A 62 15.74 4.29 15.69
C ARG A 62 15.65 3.62 14.32
N ILE A 63 14.46 3.33 13.82
CA ILE A 63 14.29 2.76 12.48
C ILE A 63 14.50 3.84 11.42
N GLY A 64 13.95 5.05 11.62
CA GLY A 64 14.16 6.18 10.72
C GLY A 64 15.64 6.48 10.47
N ALA A 65 16.44 6.48 11.53
CA ALA A 65 17.89 6.69 11.44
C ALA A 65 18.65 5.60 10.65
N LYS A 66 18.08 4.40 10.48
CA LYS A 66 18.69 3.30 9.69
C LYS A 66 18.31 3.33 8.21
N LEU A 67 17.24 4.04 7.86
CA LEU A 67 16.70 4.12 6.51
C LEU A 67 17.17 5.38 5.75
N ALA A 68 17.74 6.36 6.48
CA ALA A 68 18.41 7.54 5.93
C ALA A 68 19.83 7.20 5.43
#